data_AF-A0A5K0YTC4-F1
#
_entry.id   AF-A0A5K0YTC4-F1
#
_cell.length_a   1.000
_cell.length_b   1.000
_cell.length_c   1.000
_cell.angle_alpha   90.00
_cell.angle_beta   90.00
_cell.angle_gamma   90.00
#
_symmetry.space_group_name_H-M   'P 1'
#
loop_
_entity.id
_entity.type
_entity.pdbx_description
1 polymer ?
#
loop_
_entity_poly.entity_id
_entity_poly.type
_entity_poly.pdbx_seq_one_letter_code
_entity_poly.pdbx_strand_id
1 'polypeptide(L)'
;VRYKESLPMVLHGISCTFPGGKKIGVVGRTGSGKSTMIQALFRLIEPVEGRIIIDGIDICTIGLHDLRSRLSIIPQDPTLFEGTIRGNLDPLDEHTDYQIWQ
;
A
#
# COMPACT_ATOMS: atom_id res chain seq x y z
N VAL A 1 -10.14 -11.20 -0.18
CA VAL A 1 -10.08 -9.98 -1.05
C VAL A 1 -10.49 -10.36 -2.45
N ARG A 2 -11.33 -9.53 -3.09
CA ARG A 2 -11.90 -9.76 -4.43
C ARG A 2 -11.97 -8.43 -5.16
N TYR A 3 -11.75 -8.44 -6.48
CA TYR A 3 -11.75 -7.21 -7.28
C TYR A 3 -13.17 -6.71 -7.63
N LYS A 4 -14.13 -7.62 -7.81
CA LYS A 4 -15.55 -7.32 -8.09
C LYS A 4 -16.43 -8.45 -7.55
N GLU A 5 -17.65 -8.15 -7.14
CA GLU A 5 -18.62 -9.14 -6.61
C GLU A 5 -18.83 -10.36 -7.52
N SER A 6 -18.80 -10.16 -8.83
CA SER A 6 -18.95 -11.24 -9.82
C SER A 6 -17.68 -12.07 -10.07
N LEU A 7 -16.51 -11.61 -9.63
CA LEU A 7 -15.23 -12.27 -9.87
C LEU A 7 -14.84 -13.19 -8.72
N PRO A 8 -14.07 -14.25 -8.95
CA PRO A 8 -13.59 -15.09 -7.86
C PRO A 8 -12.79 -14.28 -6.83
N MET A 9 -12.80 -14.78 -5.59
CA MET A 9 -11.89 -14.31 -4.56
C MET A 9 -10.44 -14.60 -4.97
N VAL A 10 -9.53 -13.70 -4.60
CA VAL A 10 -8.10 -13.80 -4.94
C VAL A 10 -7.27 -14.15 -3.71
N LEU A 11 -7.56 -13.50 -2.57
CA LEU A 11 -6.95 -13.82 -1.29
C LEU A 11 -7.97 -14.51 -0.38
N HIS A 12 -7.59 -15.67 0.14
CA HIS A 12 -8.41 -16.56 0.95
C HIS A 12 -7.68 -16.93 2.23
N GLY A 13 -8.33 -16.77 3.39
CA GLY A 13 -7.83 -17.29 4.67
C GLY A 13 -6.43 -16.84 5.07
N ILE A 14 -5.99 -15.66 4.62
CA ILE A 14 -4.65 -15.16 4.94
C ILE A 14 -4.60 -14.76 6.41
N SER A 15 -3.69 -15.39 7.16
CA SER A 15 -3.40 -15.03 8.54
C SER A 15 -1.89 -14.90 8.71
N CYS A 16 -1.43 -13.69 8.99
CA CYS A 16 -0.01 -13.40 9.20
C CYS A 16 0.15 -12.19 10.13
N THR A 17 1.33 -12.06 10.72
CA THR A 17 1.68 -10.94 11.59
C THR A 17 3.08 -10.46 11.23
N PHE A 18 3.22 -9.16 11.01
CA PHE A 18 4.49 -8.53 10.65
C PHE A 18 4.96 -7.69 11.84
N PRO A 19 6.03 -8.09 12.55
CA PRO A 19 6.54 -7.30 13.68
C PRO A 19 7.17 -5.99 13.20
N GLY A 20 7.01 -4.93 14.00
CA GLY A 20 7.66 -3.64 13.75
C GLY A 20 9.19 -3.76 13.64
N GLY A 21 9.79 -2.96 12.74
CA GLY A 21 11.24 -2.92 12.53
C GLY A 21 11.83 -4.15 11.84
N LYS A 22 11.00 -5.06 11.32
CA LYS A 22 11.47 -6.25 10.58
C LYS A 22 11.34 -6.06 9.07
N LYS A 23 12.33 -6.56 8.33
CA LYS A 23 12.27 -6.68 6.87
C LYS A 23 11.61 -8.00 6.51
N ILE A 24 10.51 -7.95 5.77
CA ILE A 24 9.73 -9.14 5.41
C ILE A 24 9.73 -9.31 3.89
N GLY A 25 10.09 -10.51 3.44
CA GLY A 25 9.99 -10.90 2.03
C GLY A 25 8.70 -11.69 1.78
N VAL A 26 7.94 -11.30 0.75
CA VAL A 26 6.74 -12.01 0.30
C VAL A 26 7.02 -12.59 -1.09
N VAL A 27 7.10 -13.92 -1.18
CA VAL A 27 7.48 -14.63 -2.41
C VAL A 27 6.37 -15.55 -2.89
N GLY A 28 6.37 -15.84 -4.20
CA GLY A 28 5.39 -16.72 -4.83
C GLY A 28 5.35 -16.53 -6.34
N ARG A 29 4.78 -17.50 -7.07
CA ARG A 29 4.64 -17.45 -8.54
C ARG A 29 3.84 -16.23 -9.01
N THR A 30 3.99 -15.83 -10.27
CA THR A 30 3.12 -14.82 -10.89
C THR A 30 1.64 -15.21 -10.75
N GLY A 31 0.78 -14.25 -10.43
CA GLY A 31 -0.65 -14.49 -10.19
C GLY A 31 -1.00 -14.98 -8.77
N SER A 32 -0.03 -15.18 -7.88
CA SER A 32 -0.30 -15.70 -6.52
C SER A 32 -0.94 -14.69 -5.53
N GLY A 33 -1.38 -13.51 -6.00
CA GLY A 33 -2.03 -12.51 -5.15
C GLY A 33 -1.11 -11.57 -4.36
N LYS A 34 0.21 -11.57 -4.60
CA LYS A 34 1.16 -10.67 -3.89
C LYS A 34 0.78 -9.19 -4.04
N SER A 35 0.57 -8.74 -5.28
CA SER A 35 0.15 -7.35 -5.56
C SER A 35 -1.23 -7.05 -4.96
N THR A 36 -2.15 -8.03 -4.97
CA THR A 36 -3.47 -7.91 -4.32
C THR A 36 -3.35 -7.72 -2.81
N MET A 37 -2.39 -8.38 -2.16
CA MET A 37 -2.14 -8.20 -0.72
C MET A 37 -1.68 -6.78 -0.42
N ILE A 38 -0.76 -6.24 -1.23
CA ILE A 38 -0.31 -4.85 -1.10
C ILE A 38 -1.48 -3.87 -1.36
N GLN A 39 -2.30 -4.13 -2.38
CA GLN A 39 -3.49 -3.32 -2.66
C GLN A 39 -4.50 -3.32 -1.52
N ALA A 40 -4.67 -4.45 -0.81
CA ALA A 40 -5.52 -4.52 0.38
C ALA A 40 -4.94 -3.72 1.56
N LEU A 41 -3.62 -3.78 1.79
CA LEU A 41 -2.94 -2.99 2.84
C LEU A 41 -3.14 -1.47 2.64
N PHE A 42 -3.08 -1.00 1.39
CA PHE A 42 -3.31 0.41 1.03
C PHE A 42 -4.80 0.78 0.88
N ARG A 43 -5.70 -0.18 1.11
CA ARG A 43 -7.14 -0.07 0.85
C ARG A 43 -7.44 0.51 -0.54
N LEU A 44 -6.67 0.08 -1.56
CA LEU A 44 -7.01 0.29 -2.97
C LEU A 44 -8.15 -0.64 -3.39
N ILE A 45 -8.28 -1.76 -2.67
CA ILE A 45 -9.39 -2.71 -2.75
C ILE A 45 -9.76 -3.05 -1.31
N GLU A 46 -11.03 -2.90 -0.96
CA GLU A 46 -11.49 -3.22 0.38
C GLU A 46 -11.51 -4.74 0.61
N PRO A 47 -11.09 -5.22 1.79
CA PRO A 47 -11.25 -6.62 2.16
C PRO A 47 -12.74 -6.94 2.28
N VAL A 48 -13.17 -8.01 1.59
CA VAL A 48 -14.57 -8.49 1.66
C VAL A 48 -14.88 -9.06 3.05
N GLU A 49 -13.89 -9.73 3.65
CA GLU A 49 -14.00 -10.38 4.96
C GLU A 49 -12.65 -10.32 5.68
N GLY A 50 -12.69 -10.48 7.00
CA GLY A 50 -11.53 -10.36 7.88
C GLY A 50 -11.20 -8.91 8.21
N ARG A 51 -10.00 -8.69 8.74
CA ARG A 51 -9.52 -7.37 9.14
C ARG A 51 -8.01 -7.27 8.96
N ILE A 52 -7.55 -6.08 8.65
CA ILE A 52 -6.12 -5.75 8.63
C ILE A 52 -5.90 -4.76 9.77
N ILE A 53 -4.98 -5.10 10.67
CA ILE A 53 -4.70 -4.32 11.87
C ILE A 53 -3.27 -3.77 11.78
N ILE A 54 -3.13 -2.46 11.95
CA ILE A 54 -1.83 -1.78 12.05
C ILE A 54 -1.80 -1.05 13.40
N ASP A 55 -0.79 -1.31 14.21
CA ASP A 55 -0.61 -0.72 15.55
C ASP A 55 -1.85 -0.84 16.46
N GLY A 56 -2.57 -1.98 16.35
CA GLY A 56 -3.78 -2.24 17.13
C GLY A 56 -5.06 -1.61 16.58
N ILE A 57 -4.98 -0.85 15.49
CA ILE A 57 -6.11 -0.17 14.85
C ILE A 57 -6.53 -0.95 13.60
N ASP A 58 -7.84 -1.22 13.47
CA ASP A 58 -8.40 -1.74 12.22
C ASP A 58 -8.36 -0.64 11.15
N ILE A 59 -7.65 -0.87 10.05
CA ILE A 59 -7.46 0.15 9.03
C ILE A 59 -8.77 0.53 8.31
N CYS A 60 -9.80 -0.30 8.37
CA CYS A 60 -11.12 0.00 7.81
C CYS A 60 -11.92 1.02 8.63
N THR A 61 -11.52 1.30 9.88
CA THR A 61 -12.21 2.28 10.75
C THR A 61 -11.67 3.70 10.67
N ILE A 62 -10.60 3.94 9.89
CA ILE A 62 -9.98 5.26 9.71
C ILE A 62 -10.10 5.77 8.28
N GLY A 63 -9.87 7.07 8.09
CA GLY A 63 -9.87 7.70 6.78
C GLY A 63 -8.73 7.21 5.88
N LEU A 64 -8.97 7.15 4.57
CA LEU A 64 -7.96 6.72 3.60
C LEU A 64 -6.74 7.65 3.56
N HIS A 65 -6.95 8.95 3.77
CA HIS A 65 -5.86 9.92 3.84
C HIS A 65 -4.95 9.66 5.05
N ASP A 66 -5.53 9.46 6.24
CA ASP A 66 -4.78 9.18 7.48
C ASP A 66 -3.98 7.87 7.39
N LEU A 67 -4.57 6.85 6.76
CA LEU A 67 -3.88 5.58 6.53
C LEU A 67 -2.72 5.75 5.56
N ARG A 68 -2.97 6.37 4.40
CA ARG A 68 -2.01 6.43 3.29
C ARG A 68 -0.89 7.46 3.52
N SER A 69 -1.10 8.47 4.35
CA SER A 69 -0.03 9.41 4.74
C SER A 69 1.06 8.75 5.60
N ARG A 70 0.76 7.59 6.21
CA ARG A 70 1.70 6.83 7.06
C ARG A 70 2.29 5.59 6.37
N LEU A 71 1.94 5.34 5.11
CA LEU A 71 2.40 4.19 4.34
C LEU A 71 3.00 4.64 3.01
N SER A 72 4.14 4.06 2.63
CA SER A 72 4.79 4.34 1.35
C SER A 72 4.82 3.09 0.48
N ILE A 73 4.56 3.26 -0.82
CA ILE A 73 4.61 2.19 -1.82
C ILE A 73 5.39 2.66 -3.04
N ILE A 74 6.20 1.76 -3.58
CA ILE A 74 6.81 1.93 -4.90
C ILE A 74 5.97 1.13 -5.89
N PRO A 75 5.35 1.76 -6.91
CA PRO A 75 4.56 1.05 -7.91
C PRO A 75 5.45 0.12 -8.76
N GLN A 76 4.85 -0.90 -9.35
CA GLN A 76 5.59 -1.81 -10.26
C GLN A 76 6.04 -1.08 -11.54
N ASP A 77 5.20 -0.19 -12.05
CA ASP A 77 5.50 0.65 -13.21
C ASP A 77 5.77 2.10 -12.73
N PRO A 78 6.97 2.65 -12.95
CA PRO A 78 7.29 4.01 -12.54
C PRO A 78 6.56 4.99 -13.45
N THR A 79 5.62 5.75 -12.87
CA THR A 79 4.93 6.83 -13.57
C THR A 79 5.44 8.17 -13.06
N LEU A 80 5.76 9.07 -13.99
CA LEU A 80 6.11 10.47 -13.69
C LEU A 80 5.08 11.37 -14.35
N PHE A 81 4.77 12.49 -13.69
CA PHE A 81 3.94 13.54 -14.23
C PHE A 81 4.79 14.51 -15.06
N GLU A 82 4.18 15.10 -16.09
CA GLU A 82 4.83 16.19 -16.84
C GLU A 82 5.12 17.36 -15.90
N GLY A 83 6.36 17.83 -15.90
CA GLY A 83 6.82 18.88 -14.99
C GLY A 83 8.30 18.73 -14.63
N THR A 84 8.68 19.33 -13.51
CA THR A 84 10.06 19.27 -13.01
C THR A 84 10.30 18.00 -12.19
N ILE A 85 11.58 17.62 -12.07
CA ILE A 85 11.99 16.54 -11.16
C ILE A 85 11.58 16.90 -9.72
N ARG A 86 11.79 18.15 -9.31
CA ARG A 86 11.40 18.67 -7.99
C ARG A 86 9.90 18.44 -7.71
N GLY A 87 9.03 18.82 -8.65
CA GLY A 87 7.58 18.65 -8.49
C GLY A 87 7.12 17.19 -8.47
N ASN A 88 7.86 16.28 -9.10
CA ASN A 88 7.59 14.84 -9.00
C ASN A 88 8.06 14.24 -7.66
N LEU A 89 9.13 14.78 -7.07
CA LEU A 89 9.67 14.32 -5.78
C LEU A 89 8.88 14.86 -4.59
N ASP A 90 8.40 16.10 -4.67
CA ASP A 90 7.68 16.78 -3.60
C ASP A 90 6.62 17.71 -4.20
N PRO A 91 5.47 17.15 -4.57
CA PRO A 91 4.40 17.91 -5.22
C PRO A 91 3.74 18.93 -4.29
N LEU A 92 3.99 18.87 -2.97
CA LEU A 92 3.40 19.73 -1.96
C LEU A 92 4.36 20.83 -1.47
N ASP A 93 5.61 20.82 -1.96
CA ASP A 93 6.68 21.75 -1.57
C ASP A 93 6.95 21.76 -0.05
N GLU A 94 6.90 20.58 0.57
CA GLU A 94 7.04 20.40 2.02
C GLU A 94 8.50 20.38 2.50
N HIS A 95 9.45 20.18 1.57
CA HIS A 95 10.87 20.02 1.86
C HIS A 95 11.75 21.08 1.19
N THR A 96 12.82 21.49 1.84
CA THR A 96 13.82 22.40 1.25
C THR A 96 14.71 21.68 0.24
N ASP A 97 15.31 22.41 -0.72
CA ASP A 97 16.26 21.84 -1.69
C ASP A 97 17.37 21.04 -1.02
N TYR A 98 17.88 21.52 0.12
CA TYR A 98 18.91 20.82 0.88
C TYR A 98 18.45 19.44 1.38
N GLN A 99 17.19 19.30 1.83
CA GLN A 99 16.65 18.03 2.32
C GLN A 99 16.45 17.01 1.20
N ILE A 100 16.15 17.46 -0.03
CA ILE A 100 15.98 16.58 -1.20
C ILE A 100 17.32 16.05 -1.69
N TRP A 101 18.38 16.85 -1.56
CA TRP A 101 19.73 16.46 -2.00
C TRP A 101 20.39 15.40 -1.11
N GLN A 102 19.87 15.15 0.10
CA GLN A 102 20.36 14.10 1.01
C GLN A 102 19.76 12.73 0.69
#